data_AF-A0A6P0SAA2-F1
#
_entry.id   AF-A0A6P0SAA2-F1
#
_cell.length_a   1.000
_cell.length_b   1.000
_cell.length_c   1.000
_cell.angle_alpha   90.00
_cell.angle_beta   90.00
_cell.angle_gamma   90.00
#
_symmetry.space_group_name_H-M   'P 1'
#
loop_
_entity.id
_entity.type
_entity.pdbx_description
1 polymer ?
#
loop_
_entity_poly.entity_id
_entity_poly.type
_entity_poly.pdbx_seq_one_letter_code
_entity_poly.pdbx_strand_id
1 'polypeptide(L)'
;APKSEFEKKAMAEVVETGEPYKDYQEIAGTTYYSAVYPDKAVAEACVSCHNTHPVHKERYPDKVFEMGEVMGGIIINLPLEGT
;
A
#
# COMPACT_ATOMS: atom_id res chain seq x y z
N ALA A 1 7.02 -2.49 -5.21
CA ALA A 1 6.06 -3.60 -5.41
C ALA A 1 6.17 -4.51 -4.19
N PRO A 2 5.05 -5.08 -3.73
CA PRO A 2 4.99 -6.01 -2.60
C PRO A 2 6.00 -7.16 -2.75
N LYS A 3 6.73 -7.46 -1.67
CA LYS A 3 7.77 -8.48 -1.62
C LYS A 3 7.33 -9.70 -0.80
N SER A 4 6.77 -9.48 0.40
CA SER A 4 6.31 -10.58 1.25
C SER A 4 4.91 -11.06 0.88
N GLU A 5 4.55 -12.27 1.31
CA GLU A 5 3.19 -12.80 1.12
C GLU A 5 2.14 -11.95 1.85
N PHE A 6 2.49 -11.44 3.04
CA PHE A 6 1.66 -10.47 3.75
C PHE A 6 1.43 -9.21 2.90
N GLU A 7 2.50 -8.60 2.37
CA GLU A 7 2.38 -7.36 1.58
C GLU A 7 1.54 -7.58 0.31
N LYS A 8 1.69 -8.73 -0.36
CA LYS A 8 0.90 -9.06 -1.56
C LYS A 8 -0.58 -9.20 -1.24
N LYS A 9 -0.92 -9.99 -0.20
CA LYS A 9 -2.30 -10.19 0.25
C LYS A 9 -2.91 -8.87 0.70
N ALA A 10 -2.22 -8.16 1.57
CA ALA A 10 -2.68 -6.87 2.08
C ALA A 10 -2.89 -5.87 0.94
N MET A 11 -1.98 -5.77 -0.03
CA MET A 11 -2.14 -4.86 -1.16
C MET A 11 -3.34 -5.21 -2.05
N ALA A 12 -3.61 -6.50 -2.27
CA ALA A 12 -4.80 -6.93 -3.01
C ALA A 12 -6.09 -6.50 -2.29
N GLU A 13 -6.17 -6.77 -0.99
CA GLU A 13 -7.34 -6.43 -0.14
C GLU A 13 -7.57 -4.92 -0.07
N VAL A 14 -6.52 -4.11 0.14
CA VAL A 14 -6.68 -2.65 0.23
C VAL A 14 -7.06 -2.04 -1.12
N VAL A 15 -6.59 -2.58 -2.24
CA VAL A 15 -6.97 -2.11 -3.58
C VAL A 15 -8.42 -2.49 -3.90
N GLU A 16 -8.85 -3.71 -3.54
CA GLU A 16 -10.21 -4.19 -3.76
C GLU A 16 -11.24 -3.46 -2.90
N THR A 17 -10.95 -3.30 -1.61
CA THR A 17 -11.92 -2.79 -0.63
C THR A 17 -11.81 -1.29 -0.41
N GLY A 18 -10.63 -0.71 -0.65
CA GLY A 18 -10.32 0.66 -0.23
C GLY A 18 -10.22 0.82 1.29
N GLU A 19 -10.19 -0.26 2.07
CA GLU A 19 -10.13 -0.23 3.53
C GLU A 19 -8.78 -0.79 4.04
N PRO A 20 -8.36 -0.48 5.28
CA PRO A 20 -7.11 -1.02 5.82
C PRO A 20 -7.17 -2.53 6.04
N TYR A 21 -6.15 -3.25 5.57
CA TYR A 21 -5.95 -4.67 5.88
C TYR A 21 -5.11 -4.81 7.15
N LYS A 22 -5.50 -5.66 8.08
CA LYS A 22 -4.82 -5.84 9.37
C LYS A 22 -4.71 -7.32 9.70
N ASP A 23 -3.50 -7.78 10.03
CA ASP A 23 -3.24 -9.17 10.37
C ASP A 23 -1.92 -9.28 11.14
N TYR A 24 -1.63 -10.46 11.68
CA TYR A 24 -0.35 -10.75 12.31
C TYR A 24 0.65 -11.29 11.28
N GLN A 25 1.92 -10.93 11.43
CA GLN A 25 3.00 -11.55 10.67
C GLN A 25 4.27 -11.67 11.51
N GLU A 26 5.10 -12.65 11.17
CA GLU A 26 6.43 -12.80 11.73
C GLU A 26 7.46 -12.19 10.79
N ILE A 27 8.30 -11.31 11.32
CA ILE A 27 9.43 -10.70 10.58
C ILE A 27 10.69 -10.97 11.38
N ALA A 28 11.59 -11.78 10.81
CA ALA A 28 12.87 -12.13 11.41
C ALA A 28 12.78 -12.67 12.85
N GLY A 29 11.75 -13.49 13.14
CA GLY A 29 11.52 -14.11 14.44
C GLY A 29 10.75 -13.26 15.46
N THR A 30 10.41 -12.01 15.14
CA THR A 30 9.53 -11.17 15.99
C THR A 30 8.12 -11.14 15.40
N THR A 31 7.11 -11.36 16.25
CA THR A 31 5.71 -11.25 15.86
C THR A 31 5.24 -9.79 15.90
N TYR A 32 4.62 -9.34 14.82
CA TYR A 32 4.04 -8.02 14.68
C TYR A 32 2.54 -8.10 14.46
N TYR A 33 1.79 -7.17 15.07
CA TYR A 33 0.50 -6.76 14.54
C TYR A 33 0.76 -5.75 13.42
N SER A 34 0.37 -6.12 12.20
CA SER A 34 0.67 -5.36 11.00
C SER A 34 -0.59 -4.87 10.33
N ALA A 35 -0.56 -3.63 9.85
CA ALA A 35 -1.67 -3.02 9.14
C ALA A 35 -1.16 -2.31 7.88
N VAL A 36 -1.85 -2.49 6.76
CA VAL A 36 -1.64 -1.74 5.53
C VAL A 36 -2.80 -0.78 5.32
N TYR A 37 -2.51 0.51 5.22
CA TYR A 37 -3.49 1.54 4.95
C TYR A 37 -3.40 1.97 3.48
N PRO A 38 -4.53 2.10 2.77
CA PRO A 38 -4.53 2.52 1.37
C PRO A 38 -4.11 3.98 1.25
N ASP A 39 -3.13 4.26 0.39
CA ASP A 39 -2.77 5.61 -0.05
C ASP A 39 -3.68 6.00 -1.22
N LYS A 40 -4.77 6.69 -0.91
CA LYS A 40 -5.79 7.10 -1.89
C LYS A 40 -5.43 8.43 -2.54
N ALA A 41 -5.76 8.58 -3.81
CA ALA A 41 -5.69 9.85 -4.53
C ALA A 41 -6.76 10.83 -4.02
N VAL A 42 -6.52 11.47 -2.87
CA VAL A 42 -7.51 12.33 -2.18
C VAL A 42 -7.53 13.78 -2.70
N ALA A 43 -6.53 14.19 -3.46
CA ALA A 43 -6.44 15.53 -4.04
C ALA A 43 -6.08 15.47 -5.53
N GLU A 44 -6.48 16.47 -6.30
CA GLU A 44 -6.18 16.57 -7.75
C GLU A 44 -4.66 16.51 -8.03
N ALA A 45 -3.86 17.11 -7.13
CA ALA A 45 -2.41 17.07 -7.20
C ALA A 45 -1.84 15.64 -7.14
N CYS A 46 -2.53 14.69 -6.48
CA CYS A 46 -2.12 13.29 -6.44
C CYS A 46 -2.09 12.70 -7.85
N VAL A 47 -3.21 12.78 -8.58
CA VAL A 47 -3.30 12.19 -9.92
C VAL A 47 -2.53 12.98 -10.96
N SER A 48 -2.48 14.32 -10.87
CA SER A 48 -1.78 15.14 -11.87
C SER A 48 -0.28 14.94 -11.84
N CYS A 49 0.33 14.87 -10.65
CA CYS A 49 1.75 14.60 -10.50
C CYS A 49 2.07 13.13 -10.78
N HIS A 50 1.36 12.17 -10.17
CA HIS A 50 1.71 10.75 -10.32
C HIS A 50 1.53 10.26 -11.76
N ASN A 51 0.47 10.65 -12.47
CA ASN A 51 0.25 10.21 -13.86
C ASN A 51 1.24 10.83 -14.86
N THR A 52 1.89 11.94 -14.51
CA THR A 52 2.86 12.61 -15.40
C THR A 52 4.30 12.38 -15.00
N HIS A 53 4.57 11.86 -13.80
CA HIS A 53 5.92 11.66 -13.28
C HIS A 53 6.69 10.64 -14.13
N PRO A 54 7.92 10.94 -14.60
CA PRO A 54 8.69 10.04 -15.47
C PRO A 54 8.91 8.65 -14.87
N VAL A 55 9.25 8.56 -13.58
CA VAL A 55 9.45 7.28 -12.88
C VAL A 55 8.18 6.42 -12.87
N HIS A 56 6.99 7.05 -12.76
CA HIS A 56 5.73 6.31 -12.81
C HIS A 56 5.51 5.74 -14.21
N LYS A 57 5.70 6.55 -15.26
CA LYS A 57 5.54 6.12 -16.66
C LYS A 57 6.55 5.06 -17.08
N GLU A 58 7.79 5.14 -16.60
CA GLU A 58 8.81 4.11 -16.85
C GLU A 58 8.42 2.77 -16.22
N ARG A 59 7.88 2.81 -14.99
CA ARG A 59 7.54 1.61 -14.22
C ARG A 59 6.19 1.00 -14.61
N TYR A 60 5.23 1.86 -14.95
CA TYR A 60 3.83 1.53 -15.18
C TYR A 60 3.28 2.35 -16.36
N PRO A 61 3.68 2.04 -17.61
CA PRO A 61 3.38 2.87 -18.77
C PRO A 61 1.88 3.04 -19.04
N ASP A 62 1.08 2.04 -18.69
CA ASP A 62 -0.36 2.01 -18.95
C ASP A 62 -1.21 2.34 -17.72
N LYS A 63 -0.59 2.58 -16.56
CA LYS A 63 -1.33 2.85 -15.32
C LYS A 63 -1.62 4.35 -15.23
N VAL A 64 -2.90 4.70 -15.23
CA VAL A 64 -3.39 6.05 -14.98
C VAL A 64 -4.28 5.99 -13.75
N PHE A 65 -3.98 6.79 -12.73
CA PHE A 65 -4.77 6.89 -11.52
C PHE A 65 -5.93 7.88 -11.69
N GLU A 66 -7.07 7.53 -11.14
CA GLU A 66 -8.24 8.40 -10.98
C GLU A 66 -8.41 8.86 -9.53
N MET A 67 -9.20 9.93 -9.33
CA MET A 67 -9.49 10.45 -8.00
C MET A 67 -10.16 9.38 -7.12
N GLY A 68 -9.66 9.21 -5.90
CA GLY A 68 -10.12 8.21 -4.96
C GLY A 68 -9.53 6.81 -5.14
N GLU A 69 -8.80 6.54 -6.23
CA GLU A 69 -8.13 5.25 -6.40
C GLU A 69 -6.97 5.07 -5.42
N VAL A 70 -6.71 3.80 -5.10
CA VAL A 70 -5.55 3.39 -4.28
C VAL A 70 -4.29 3.41 -5.15
N MET A 71 -3.38 4.32 -4.84
CA MET A 71 -2.10 4.49 -5.54
C MET A 71 -0.99 3.64 -4.92
N GLY A 72 -1.15 3.24 -3.67
CA GLY A 72 -0.19 2.44 -2.91
C GLY A 72 -0.71 2.15 -1.52
N GLY A 73 0.20 1.87 -0.59
CA GLY A 73 -0.18 1.68 0.80
C GLY A 73 0.98 1.86 1.76
N ILE A 74 0.64 2.23 2.99
CA ILE A 74 1.56 2.41 4.10
C ILE A 74 1.43 1.21 5.02
N ILE A 75 2.54 0.49 5.25
CA ILE A 75 2.60 -0.61 6.21
C ILE A 75 3.08 -0.10 7.57
N ILE A 76 2.34 -0.43 8.62
CA ILE A 76 2.68 -0.18 10.01
C ILE A 76 2.83 -1.52 10.70
N ASN A 77 3.99 -1.76 11.32
CA ASN A 77 4.30 -2.97 12.07
C ASN A 77 4.46 -2.61 13.56
N LEU A 78 3.58 -3.14 14.40
CA LEU A 78 3.65 -2.96 15.85
C LEU A 78 4.18 -4.26 16.49
N PRO A 79 5.40 -4.27 17.06
CA PRO A 79 5.93 -5.46 17.70
C PRO A 79 5.08 -5.83 18.91
N LEU A 80 4.80 -7.13 19.07
CA LEU A 80 4.06 -7.61 20.24
C LEU A 80 4.97 -7.89 21.45
N GLU A 81 6.27 -8.07 21.20
CA GLU A 81 7.25 -8.23 22.26
C GLU A 81 7.63 -6.84 22.81
N GLY A 82 7.31 -6.58 24.08
CA GLY A 82 7.61 -5.32 24.77
C GLY A 82 6.41 -4.53 25.31
N THR A 83 5.21 -5.11 25.33
CA THR A 83 4.10 -4.66 26.17
C THR A 83 4.07 -5.35 27.52
#